data_AF-A0A7C2BJ55-F1
#
_entry.id   AF-A0A7C2BJ55-F1
#
_cell.length_a   1.000
_cell.length_b   1.000
_cell.length_c   1.000
_cell.angle_alpha   90.00
_cell.angle_beta   90.00
_cell.angle_gamma   90.00
#
_symmetry.space_group_name_H-M   'P 1'
#
loop_
_entity.id
_entity.type
_entity.pdbx_description
1 polymer ?
#
loop_
_entity_poly.entity_id
_entity_poly.type
_entity_poly.pdbx_seq_one_letter_code
_entity_poly.pdbx_strand_id
1 'polypeptide(L)'
;MEGNGKTRYMQIGEVAQRTGLTQRTIRYYEERGLLRPPTRMEGGFRLYSEEDVQRLEQIKQLTQLLGFSLNEIRQILDAAEVKSQLRADWDKIDPSERRKRLLHAIEASESQIRLIDHKIEQLGQLRARWAERLERYRALLLELDEVESATT
;
A
#
# COMPACT_ATOMS: atom_id res chain seq x y z
N MET A 1 -7.59 -11.19 37.08
CA MET A 1 -8.44 -12.32 36.65
C MET A 1 -9.74 -11.68 36.18
N GLU A 2 -10.24 -11.74 34.95
CA GLU A 2 -10.08 -12.50 33.69
C GLU A 2 -10.35 -11.46 32.56
N GLY A 3 -9.72 -11.39 31.38
CA GLY A 3 -9.59 -12.42 30.36
C GLY A 3 -10.75 -12.39 29.35
N ASN A 4 -10.79 -11.47 28.35
CA ASN A 4 -11.27 -11.78 26.99
C ASN A 4 -11.01 -10.68 25.95
N GLY A 5 -9.83 -10.66 25.33
CA GLY A 5 -9.64 -10.01 24.03
C GLY A 5 -10.29 -10.85 22.95
N LYS A 6 -11.62 -10.82 22.82
CA LYS A 6 -12.30 -11.48 21.69
C LYS A 6 -11.82 -10.80 20.41
N THR A 7 -11.02 -11.50 19.61
CA THR A 7 -10.79 -11.15 18.21
C THR A 7 -12.16 -10.98 17.55
N ARG A 8 -12.58 -9.74 17.31
CA ARG A 8 -13.86 -9.46 16.67
C ARG A 8 -13.70 -9.81 15.21
N TYR A 9 -14.39 -10.87 14.81
CA TYR A 9 -14.49 -11.27 13.42
C TYR A 9 -15.67 -10.56 12.76
N MET A 10 -15.46 -10.09 11.53
CA MET A 10 -16.43 -9.33 10.74
C MET A 10 -16.75 -10.09 9.46
N GLN A 11 -18.00 -10.00 9.02
CA GLN A 11 -18.38 -10.52 7.70
C GLN A 11 -18.00 -9.53 6.61
N ILE A 12 -17.89 -10.01 5.37
CA ILE A 12 -17.50 -9.18 4.22
C ILE A 12 -18.36 -7.92 4.03
N GLY A 13 -19.65 -7.98 4.40
CA GLY A 13 -20.55 -6.82 4.33
C GLY A 13 -20.16 -5.71 5.32
N GLU A 14 -19.84 -6.08 6.55
CA GLU A 14 -19.37 -5.15 7.59
C GLU A 14 -18.00 -4.55 7.19
N VAL A 15 -17.09 -5.39 6.69
CA VAL A 15 -15.78 -4.95 6.20
C VAL A 15 -15.92 -3.99 5.02
N ALA A 16 -16.82 -4.26 4.07
CA ALA A 16 -17.09 -3.38 2.94
C ALA A 16 -17.58 -2.00 3.40
N GLN A 17 -18.50 -1.94 4.37
CA GLN A 17 -18.96 -0.68 4.94
C GLN A 17 -17.83 0.09 5.62
N ARG A 18 -17.00 -0.60 6.42
CA ARG A 18 -15.91 0.05 7.16
C ARG A 18 -14.80 0.60 6.28
N THR A 19 -14.38 -0.18 5.29
CA THR A 19 -13.27 0.17 4.38
C THR A 19 -13.72 1.08 3.24
N GLY A 20 -15.03 1.13 2.96
CA GLY A 20 -15.59 1.73 1.75
C GLY A 20 -15.23 0.98 0.46
N LEU A 21 -14.69 -0.24 0.57
CA LEU A 21 -14.43 -1.11 -0.58
C LEU A 21 -15.69 -1.90 -0.92
N THR A 22 -15.85 -2.24 -2.19
CA THR A 22 -16.92 -3.18 -2.57
C THR A 22 -16.56 -4.59 -2.11
N GLN A 23 -17.56 -5.43 -1.82
CA GLN A 23 -17.32 -6.85 -1.53
C GLN A 23 -16.60 -7.55 -2.68
N ARG A 24 -16.83 -7.13 -3.93
CA ARG A 24 -16.11 -7.63 -5.11
C ARG A 24 -14.62 -7.30 -5.04
N THR A 25 -14.27 -6.07 -4.66
CA THR A 25 -12.88 -5.64 -4.49
C THR A 25 -12.18 -6.41 -3.38
N ILE A 26 -12.87 -6.64 -2.26
CA ILE A 26 -12.31 -7.43 -1.14
C ILE A 26 -12.01 -8.87 -1.58
N ARG A 27 -12.96 -9.53 -2.26
CA ARG A 27 -12.74 -10.89 -2.82
C ARG A 27 -11.61 -10.91 -3.85
N TYR A 28 -11.53 -9.88 -4.68
CA TYR A 28 -10.47 -9.75 -5.66
C TYR A 28 -9.07 -9.63 -5.00
N TYR A 29 -8.94 -8.89 -3.90
CA TYR A 29 -7.69 -8.83 -3.15
C TYR A 29 -7.35 -10.15 -2.47
N GLU A 30 -8.34 -10.86 -1.94
CA GLU A 30 -8.19 -12.21 -1.39
C GLU A 30 -7.71 -13.21 -2.45
N GLU A 31 -8.35 -13.26 -3.62
CA GLU A 31 -7.98 -14.13 -4.74
C GLU A 31 -6.57 -13.84 -5.26
N ARG A 32 -6.12 -12.58 -5.13
CA ARG A 32 -4.75 -12.16 -5.45
C ARG A 32 -3.78 -12.33 -4.27
N GLY A 33 -4.16 -13.05 -3.21
CA GLY A 33 -3.28 -13.39 -2.09
C GLY A 33 -2.78 -12.17 -1.31
N LEU A 34 -3.51 -11.05 -1.36
CA LEU A 34 -3.15 -9.84 -0.61
C LEU A 34 -3.66 -9.87 0.83
N LEU A 35 -4.52 -10.83 1.16
CA LEU A 35 -5.05 -11.06 2.49
C LEU A 35 -4.70 -12.49 2.92
N ARG A 36 -4.57 -12.71 4.23
CA ARG A 36 -4.48 -14.08 4.74
C ARG A 36 -5.80 -14.80 4.44
N PRO A 37 -5.80 -16.13 4.23
CA PRO A 37 -7.02 -16.88 4.01
C PRO A 37 -7.98 -16.65 5.19
N PRO A 38 -9.22 -16.19 4.96
CA PRO A 38 -10.14 -15.88 6.05
C PRO A 38 -10.52 -17.15 6.81
N THR A 39 -10.60 -17.05 8.13
CA THR A 39 -11.19 -18.11 8.95
C THR A 39 -12.63 -18.34 8.48
N ARG A 40 -13.00 -19.59 8.22
CA ARG A 40 -14.36 -19.95 7.81
C ARG A 40 -15.16 -20.36 9.04
N MET A 41 -16.36 -19.80 9.19
CA MET A 41 -17.34 -20.32 10.17
C MET A 41 -17.88 -21.68 9.73
N GLU A 42 -18.40 -22.46 10.69
CA GLU A 42 -19.38 -23.51 10.38
C GLU A 42 -20.54 -22.85 9.61
N GLY A 43 -20.72 -23.26 8.34
CA GLY A 43 -21.65 -22.62 7.40
C GLY A 43 -20.98 -21.91 6.20
N GLY A 44 -19.65 -21.84 6.14
CA GLY A 44 -18.91 -21.45 4.93
C GLY A 44 -18.75 -19.94 4.70
N PHE A 45 -19.17 -19.11 5.65
CA PHE A 45 -18.99 -17.65 5.59
C PHE A 45 -17.54 -17.25 5.89
N ARG A 46 -17.04 -16.24 5.16
CA ARG A 46 -15.71 -15.64 5.37
C ARG A 46 -15.74 -14.67 6.55
N LEU A 47 -14.82 -14.86 7.48
CA LEU A 47 -14.58 -13.94 8.58
C LEU A 47 -13.26 -13.21 8.41
N TYR A 48 -13.29 -11.91 8.66
CA TYR A 48 -12.15 -11.02 8.63
C TYR A 48 -11.87 -10.52 10.03
N SER A 49 -10.60 -10.56 10.44
CA SER A 49 -10.14 -9.98 11.70
C SER A 49 -9.94 -8.47 11.57
N GLU A 50 -9.70 -7.81 12.70
CA GLU A 50 -9.33 -6.39 12.71
C GLU A 50 -8.03 -6.13 11.92
N GLU A 51 -7.06 -7.07 11.97
CA GLU A 51 -5.82 -7.00 11.20
C GLU A 51 -6.08 -7.03 9.69
N ASP A 52 -7.03 -7.86 9.24
CA ASP A 52 -7.43 -7.91 7.84
C ASP A 52 -8.05 -6.60 7.37
N VAL A 53 -8.82 -5.92 8.23
CA VAL A 53 -9.40 -4.62 7.88
C VAL A 53 -8.34 -3.54 7.77
N GLN A 54 -7.40 -3.47 8.71
CA GLN A 54 -6.26 -2.54 8.63
C GLN A 54 -5.43 -2.81 7.36
N ARG A 55 -5.22 -4.08 7.00
CA ARG A 55 -4.53 -4.46 5.76
C ARG A 55 -5.29 -4.01 4.52
N LEU A 56 -6.62 -4.14 4.49
CA LEU A 56 -7.48 -3.64 3.41
C LEU A 56 -7.42 -2.11 3.27
N GLU A 57 -7.41 -1.37 4.38
CA GLU A 57 -7.25 0.08 4.39
C GLU A 57 -5.88 0.49 3.83
N GLN A 58 -4.82 -0.23 4.19
CA GLN A 58 -3.48 -0.01 3.63
C GLN A 58 -3.42 -0.30 2.12
N ILE A 59 -4.00 -1.41 1.65
CA ILE A 59 -4.08 -1.73 0.21
C ILE A 59 -4.82 -0.62 -0.54
N LYS A 60 -5.95 -0.15 0.02
CA LYS A 60 -6.72 0.96 -0.56
C LYS A 60 -5.87 2.22 -0.67
N GLN A 61 -5.10 2.57 0.36
CA GLN A 61 -4.24 3.75 0.34
C GLN A 61 -3.15 3.64 -0.75
N LEU A 62 -2.45 2.50 -0.81
CA LEU A 62 -1.37 2.27 -1.77
C LEU A 62 -1.88 2.23 -3.22
N THR A 63 -3.06 1.66 -3.46
CA THR A 63 -3.68 1.64 -4.80
C THR A 63 -4.21 3.02 -5.21
N GLN A 64 -5.03 3.66 -4.36
CA GLN A 64 -5.79 4.84 -4.76
C GLN A 64 -4.98 6.14 -4.69
N LEU A 65 -4.15 6.31 -3.65
CA LEU A 65 -3.42 7.56 -3.45
C LEU A 65 -2.07 7.54 -4.16
N LEU A 66 -1.41 6.38 -4.16
CA LEU A 66 -0.03 6.25 -4.61
C LEU A 66 0.10 5.51 -5.95
N GLY A 67 -1.01 4.96 -6.46
CA GLY A 67 -1.04 4.33 -7.79
C GLY A 67 -0.10 3.14 -7.90
N PHE A 68 0.15 2.40 -6.81
CA PHE A 68 0.89 1.16 -6.87
C PHE A 68 0.00 0.05 -7.46
N SER A 69 0.60 -0.80 -8.27
CA SER A 69 0.02 -2.03 -8.76
C SER A 69 -0.14 -3.04 -7.62
N LEU A 70 -1.05 -4.01 -7.77
CA LEU A 70 -1.24 -5.06 -6.77
C LEU A 70 0.01 -5.91 -6.53
N ASN A 71 0.88 -6.03 -7.54
CA ASN A 71 2.14 -6.77 -7.40
C ASN A 71 3.13 -6.01 -6.52
N GLU A 72 3.26 -4.69 -6.70
CA GLU A 72 4.09 -3.83 -5.84
C GLU A 72 3.52 -3.80 -4.41
N ILE A 73 2.19 -3.72 -4.28
CA ILE A 73 1.53 -3.76 -2.98
C ILE A 73 1.80 -5.07 -2.25
N ARG A 74 1.80 -6.22 -2.95
CA ARG A 74 2.17 -7.49 -2.32
C ARG A 74 3.57 -7.44 -1.73
N GLN A 75 4.54 -6.96 -2.50
CA GLN A 75 5.93 -6.81 -2.03
C GLN A 75 6.02 -5.89 -0.81
N ILE A 76 5.23 -4.82 -0.79
CA ILE A 76 5.16 -3.90 0.35
C ILE A 76 4.55 -4.59 1.58
N LEU A 77 3.51 -5.40 1.41
CA LEU A 77 2.83 -6.03 2.54
C LEU A 77 3.57 -7.25 3.11
N ASP A 78 4.24 -8.04 2.26
CA ASP A 78 5.02 -9.21 2.70
C ASP A 78 6.16 -8.80 3.66
N ALA A 79 6.75 -7.63 3.45
CA ALA A 79 7.76 -7.05 4.33
C ALA A 79 7.22 -6.66 5.73
N ALA A 80 5.97 -6.18 5.80
CA ALA A 80 5.32 -5.84 7.07
C ALA A 80 5.03 -7.09 7.93
N GLU A 81 4.73 -8.21 7.27
CA GLU A 81 4.53 -9.52 7.90
C GLU A 81 5.80 -9.99 8.63
N VAL A 82 6.97 -9.88 7.98
CA VAL A 82 8.27 -10.23 8.58
C VAL A 82 8.54 -9.41 9.84
N LYS A 83 8.17 -8.11 9.83
CA LYS A 83 8.32 -7.22 10.99
C LYS A 83 7.42 -7.62 12.17
N SER A 84 6.23 -8.15 11.91
CA SER A 84 5.33 -8.67 12.95
C SER A 84 5.92 -9.93 13.60
N GLN A 85 6.46 -10.83 12.78
CA GLN A 85 7.12 -12.07 13.23
C GLN A 85 8.41 -11.84 14.03
N LEU A 86 9.05 -10.67 13.89
CA LEU A 86 10.19 -10.28 14.73
C LEU A 86 9.81 -9.99 16.18
N ARG A 87 8.56 -9.58 16.47
CA ARG A 87 8.17 -9.21 17.85
C ARG A 87 7.67 -10.39 18.66
N ALA A 88 7.06 -11.39 18.02
CA ALA A 88 6.58 -12.59 18.69
C ALA A 88 7.76 -13.51 19.04
N ASP A 89 7.87 -13.87 20.32
CA ASP A 89 8.86 -14.82 20.85
C ASP A 89 10.34 -14.44 20.63
N TRP A 90 10.63 -13.15 20.41
CA TRP A 90 11.99 -12.63 20.16
C TRP A 90 13.01 -13.15 21.17
N ASP A 91 12.67 -13.11 22.46
CA ASP A 91 13.57 -13.53 23.55
C ASP A 91 13.74 -15.04 23.70
N LYS A 92 12.88 -15.85 23.06
CA LYS A 92 12.89 -17.32 23.13
C LYS A 92 13.53 -17.98 21.92
N ILE A 93 13.82 -17.22 20.87
CA ILE A 93 14.42 -17.72 19.63
C ILE A 93 15.95 -17.77 19.76
N ASP A 94 16.58 -18.79 19.16
CA ASP A 94 18.04 -18.90 19.08
C ASP A 94 18.69 -17.71 18.36
N PRO A 95 19.88 -17.21 18.78
CA PRO A 95 20.53 -16.06 18.14
C PRO A 95 20.76 -16.19 16.63
N SER A 96 21.04 -17.40 16.12
CA SER A 96 21.23 -17.61 14.68
C SER A 96 19.93 -17.41 13.90
N GLU A 97 18.81 -17.79 14.49
CA GLU A 97 17.47 -17.63 13.90
C GLU A 97 17.01 -16.16 14.00
N ARG A 98 17.30 -15.46 15.11
CA ARG A 98 17.09 -14.00 15.20
C ARG A 98 17.83 -13.26 14.09
N ARG A 99 19.09 -13.63 13.85
CA ARG A 99 19.91 -13.05 12.78
C ARG A 99 19.27 -13.26 11.41
N LYS A 100 18.80 -14.47 11.08
CA LYS A 100 18.13 -14.76 9.81
C LYS A 100 16.86 -13.91 9.64
N ARG A 101 16.02 -13.81 10.66
CA ARG A 101 14.81 -12.99 10.62
C ARG A 101 15.12 -11.51 10.42
N LEU A 102 16.16 -10.98 11.06
CA LEU A 102 16.61 -9.60 10.83
C LEU A 102 17.11 -9.39 9.41
N LEU A 103 17.90 -10.31 8.87
CA LEU A 103 18.37 -10.22 7.48
C LEU A 103 17.20 -10.19 6.49
N HIS A 104 16.21 -11.07 6.65
CA HIS A 104 15.00 -11.04 5.83
C HIS A 104 14.22 -9.72 5.99
N ALA A 105 14.11 -9.19 7.21
CA ALA A 105 13.42 -7.92 7.45
C ALA A 105 14.15 -6.73 6.81
N ILE A 106 15.49 -6.73 6.82
CA ILE A 106 16.32 -5.72 6.15
C ILE A 106 16.09 -5.80 4.65
N GLU A 107 16.24 -6.97 4.04
CA GLU A 107 16.05 -7.17 2.59
C GLU A 107 14.64 -6.75 2.13
N ALA A 108 13.62 -7.07 2.94
CA ALA A 108 12.25 -6.69 2.68
C ALA A 108 12.06 -5.16 2.78
N SER A 109 12.66 -4.52 3.79
CA SER A 109 12.60 -3.06 3.96
C SER A 109 13.35 -2.32 2.84
N GLU A 110 14.51 -2.81 2.42
CA GLU A 110 15.26 -2.27 1.30
C GLU A 110 14.47 -2.36 -0.01
N SER A 111 13.75 -3.47 -0.22
CA SER A 111 12.88 -3.64 -1.39
C SER A 111 11.73 -2.63 -1.39
N GLN A 112 11.13 -2.35 -0.23
CA GLN A 112 10.11 -1.29 -0.10
C GLN A 112 10.66 0.10 -0.43
N ILE A 113 11.85 0.42 0.08
CA ILE A 113 12.52 1.71 -0.19
C ILE A 113 12.75 1.86 -1.69
N ARG A 114 13.29 0.82 -2.36
CA ARG A 114 13.50 0.83 -3.82
C ARG A 114 12.21 1.10 -4.61
N LEU A 115 11.08 0.51 -4.21
CA LEU A 115 9.79 0.73 -4.86
C LEU A 115 9.32 2.19 -4.70
N ILE A 116 9.48 2.77 -3.51
CA ILE A 116 9.11 4.16 -3.24
C ILE A 116 10.02 5.11 -4.02
N ASP A 117 11.33 4.88 -4.00
CA ASP A 117 12.30 5.70 -4.72
C ASP A 117 12.02 5.73 -6.22
N HIS A 118 11.71 4.56 -6.81
CA HIS A 118 11.30 4.48 -8.20
C HIS A 118 10.05 5.32 -8.49
N LYS A 119 9.05 5.27 -7.60
CA LYS A 119 7.82 6.07 -7.74
C LYS A 119 8.09 7.57 -7.63
N ILE A 120 8.96 7.97 -6.70
CA ILE A 120 9.38 9.36 -6.53
C ILE A 120 10.08 9.85 -7.80
N GLU A 121 10.98 9.05 -8.38
CA GLU A 121 11.67 9.38 -9.61
C GLU A 121 10.68 9.58 -10.78
N GLN A 122 9.75 8.64 -10.98
CA GLN A 122 8.73 8.74 -12.02
C GLN A 122 7.87 10.00 -11.88
N LEU A 123 7.42 10.31 -10.66
CA LEU A 123 6.63 11.51 -10.38
C LEU A 123 7.46 12.79 -10.57
N GLY A 124 8.74 12.76 -10.19
CA GLY A 124 9.69 13.85 -10.42
C GLY A 124 9.87 14.15 -11.90
N GLN A 125 10.05 13.11 -12.73
CA GLN A 125 10.15 13.25 -14.19
C GLN A 125 8.86 13.80 -14.81
N LEU A 126 7.68 13.35 -14.34
CA LEU A 126 6.41 13.89 -14.80
C LEU A 126 6.26 15.37 -14.46
N ARG A 127 6.56 15.76 -13.22
CA ARG A 127 6.57 17.15 -12.78
C ARG A 127 7.51 18.00 -13.63
N ALA A 128 8.73 17.54 -13.88
CA ALA A 128 9.73 18.26 -14.66
C ALA A 128 9.23 18.54 -16.09
N ARG A 129 8.65 17.52 -16.76
CA ARG A 129 8.06 17.68 -18.09
C ARG A 129 6.92 18.70 -18.12
N TRP A 130 6.07 18.72 -17.09
CA TRP A 130 5.00 19.71 -17.00
C TRP A 130 5.52 21.12 -16.74
N ALA A 131 6.55 21.28 -15.91
CA ALA A 131 7.19 22.57 -15.67
C ALA A 131 7.82 23.12 -16.96
N GLU A 132 8.54 22.31 -17.71
CA GLU A 132 9.11 22.71 -19.00
C GLU A 132 8.05 23.14 -20.01
N ARG A 133 6.92 22.43 -20.05
CA ARG A 133 5.78 22.79 -20.90
C ARG A 133 5.15 24.13 -20.47
N LEU A 134 5.07 24.41 -19.17
CA LEU A 134 4.57 25.68 -18.66
C LEU A 134 5.47 26.84 -19.07
N GLU A 135 6.80 26.68 -18.97
CA GLU A 135 7.74 27.71 -19.41
C GLU A 135 7.63 27.98 -20.92
N ARG A 136 7.45 26.94 -21.74
CA ARG A 136 7.15 27.12 -23.17
C ARG A 136 5.88 27.93 -23.41
N TYR A 137 4.80 27.66 -22.68
CA TYR A 137 3.56 28.44 -22.83
C TYR A 137 3.72 29.89 -22.42
N ARG A 138 4.49 30.16 -21.36
CA ARG A 138 4.82 31.53 -20.94
C ARG A 138 5.62 32.28 -21.99
N ALA A 139 6.62 31.63 -22.60
CA ALA A 139 7.41 32.22 -23.67
C ALA A 139 6.56 32.57 -24.90
N LEU A 140 5.72 31.64 -25.36
CA LEU A 140 4.81 31.89 -26.48
C LEU A 140 3.81 33.03 -26.21
N LEU A 141 3.34 33.16 -24.98
CA LEU A 141 2.45 34.26 -24.61
C LEU A 141 3.16 35.61 -24.71
N LEU A 142 4.40 35.71 -24.23
CA LEU A 142 5.20 36.93 -24.35
C LEU A 142 5.44 37.32 -25.82
N GLU A 143 5.75 36.35 -26.68
CA GLU A 143 5.91 36.61 -28.12
C GLU A 143 4.63 37.17 -28.76
N LEU A 144 3.45 36.66 -28.36
CA LEU A 144 2.17 37.17 -28.85
C LEU A 144 1.87 38.59 -28.36
N ASP A 145 2.13 38.86 -27.07
CA ASP A 145 1.95 40.19 -26.47
C ASP A 145 2.84 41.25 -27.17
N GLU A 146 4.08 40.88 -27.50
CA GLU A 146 5.01 41.74 -28.23
C GLU A 146 4.49 42.07 -29.64
N VAL A 147 3.99 41.09 -30.38
CA VAL A 147 3.41 41.28 -31.72
C VAL A 147 2.17 42.18 -31.67
N GLU A 148 1.30 42.02 -30.67
CA GLU A 148 0.08 42.83 -30.52
C GLU A 148 0.42 44.29 -30.18
N SER A 149 1.43 44.52 -29.34
CA SER A 149 1.92 45.86 -28.99
C SER A 149 2.63 46.59 -30.15
N ALA A 150 3.24 45.86 -31.09
CA ALA A 150 3.90 46.45 -32.26
C ALA A 150 2.92 46.82 -33.39
N THR A 151 1.68 46.35 -33.32
CA THR A 151 0.64 46.55 -34.35
C THR A 151 -0.37 47.66 -33.98
N THR A 152 -0.30 48.17 -32.74
CA THR A 152 -1.13 49.27 -32.22
C THR A 152 -0.35 50.58 -32.20
#